data_AF-A0A5C3M5R9-F1
#
_entry.id   AF-A0A5C3M5R9-F1
#
_cell.length_a   1.000
_cell.length_b   1.000
_cell.length_c   1.000
_cell.angle_alpha   90.00
_cell.angle_beta   90.00
_cell.angle_gamma   90.00
#
_symmetry.space_group_name_H-M   'P 1'
#
loop_
_entity.id
_entity.type
_entity.pdbx_description
1 polymer ?
#
loop_
_entity_poly.entity_id
_entity_poly.type
_entity_poly.pdbx_seq_one_letter_code
_entity_poly.pdbx_strand_id
1 'polypeptide(L)'
;MAATRTQSIWMKAMGAPDPTVNPDAWNDMWEKRLAVDPMASSEDILIKEHVDQPQVLLSQIRYNTQHLCRHQQFLSLAATEAFQKGFESKWLNSSASVRSKHLLEGFVRSCIMNPDGEGDRLYCSDLTLAAMNKDKGAAFIRLLKKYIHTDSSKIPSTPLSYPSPKWNYKLEAAKANDKNSIATAVWEWVQLGRDLYICRFLVGTIGSFYNEPRPSPPIINSPRASGYGSYNHEVVKDLKKKVGKEAVKVIDREWKDSKKETVKFCERCLKSEGPETELFKQCSRCANEVQRKVFYCSAECQREDWKQHKKICGKELTLETAKSTAVPPSGLPLFPTPPNTDDESKQIGPPTGGFKRSAALTKQIEQLKERKGSDTDYILFSCNGKSHDVQIRKSETTLKMAFQDVRKAAFTKGDPKSVIHLAQYLVHHGAKLAGASLSTSEILDQLSSEFPGVEIRRGIDMLEAFISQDPLKRGKTAVDLDAELKEEQVHATLNDRDGQAKSKEILREQWDADGTTKLFESIVNGQMPVEASKKKIIKDIYDAVIGDGDMAHALKLMENMGL
;
A
#
# COMPACT_ATOMS: atom_id res chain seq x y z
N MET A 1 -10.79 5.57 -10.76
CA MET A 1 -10.68 4.83 -9.48
C MET A 1 -9.74 3.66 -9.71
N ALA A 2 -8.57 3.63 -9.06
CA ALA A 2 -7.66 2.49 -9.16
C ALA A 2 -8.17 1.39 -8.22
N ALA A 3 -8.42 0.19 -8.73
CA ALA A 3 -8.85 -0.93 -7.90
C ALA A 3 -7.67 -1.42 -7.04
N THR A 4 -7.78 -1.34 -5.73
CA THR A 4 -6.81 -1.93 -4.81
C THR A 4 -6.92 -3.45 -4.87
N ARG A 5 -5.91 -4.14 -5.40
CA ARG A 5 -5.88 -5.61 -5.38
C ARG A 5 -5.45 -6.09 -4.00
N THR A 6 -6.37 -6.71 -3.26
CA THR A 6 -6.11 -7.39 -1.98
C THR A 6 -5.69 -8.84 -2.16
N GLN A 7 -5.98 -9.43 -3.33
CA GLN A 7 -5.74 -10.84 -3.65
C GLN A 7 -5.02 -10.97 -4.99
N SER A 8 -4.13 -11.95 -5.09
CA SER A 8 -3.45 -12.27 -6.33
C SER A 8 -4.38 -12.97 -7.32
N ILE A 9 -4.07 -12.75 -8.59
CA ILE A 9 -4.77 -13.31 -9.75
C ILE A 9 -4.93 -14.83 -9.62
N TRP A 10 -3.87 -15.51 -9.19
CA TRP A 10 -3.85 -16.96 -9.03
C TRP A 10 -4.82 -17.42 -7.96
N MET A 11 -4.83 -16.74 -6.82
CA MET A 11 -5.61 -17.14 -5.66
C MET A 11 -7.10 -16.93 -5.89
N LYS A 12 -7.45 -15.82 -6.54
CA LYS A 12 -8.81 -15.57 -7.00
C LYS A 12 -9.28 -16.64 -7.99
N ALA A 13 -8.44 -17.01 -8.96
CA ALA A 13 -8.74 -18.08 -9.91
C ALA A 13 -8.93 -19.46 -9.25
N MET A 14 -8.40 -19.65 -8.04
CA MET A 14 -8.52 -20.88 -7.25
C MET A 14 -9.63 -20.82 -6.19
N GLY A 15 -10.42 -19.74 -6.15
CA GLY A 15 -11.50 -19.59 -5.16
C GLY A 15 -11.00 -19.37 -3.73
N ALA A 16 -9.81 -18.81 -3.56
CA ALA A 16 -9.28 -18.50 -2.26
C ALA A 16 -10.13 -17.42 -1.55
N PRO A 17 -10.33 -17.49 -0.23
CA PRO A 17 -10.92 -16.38 0.53
C PRO A 17 -10.05 -15.12 0.45
N ASP A 18 -10.65 -13.93 0.52
CA ASP A 18 -9.89 -12.68 0.62
C ASP A 18 -9.17 -12.64 1.99
N PRO A 19 -7.84 -12.46 2.02
CA PRO A 19 -7.06 -12.43 3.27
C PRO A 19 -7.46 -11.30 4.22
N THR A 20 -8.11 -10.25 3.71
CA THR A 20 -8.56 -9.10 4.49
C THR A 20 -9.93 -9.30 5.13
N VAL A 21 -10.74 -10.23 4.60
CA VAL A 21 -12.10 -10.54 5.04
C VAL A 21 -12.13 -11.79 5.93
N ASN A 22 -11.49 -12.88 5.50
CA ASN A 22 -11.43 -14.14 6.26
C ASN A 22 -10.00 -14.68 6.29
N PRO A 23 -9.13 -14.09 7.13
CA PRO A 23 -7.71 -14.42 7.17
C PRO A 23 -7.45 -15.87 7.60
N ASP A 24 -8.27 -16.43 8.50
CA ASP A 24 -8.11 -17.80 9.00
C ASP A 24 -8.35 -18.83 7.88
N ALA A 25 -9.50 -18.75 7.20
CA ALA A 25 -9.82 -19.67 6.09
C ALA A 25 -8.81 -19.53 4.94
N TRP A 26 -8.38 -18.30 4.66
CA TRP A 26 -7.32 -18.03 3.69
C TRP A 26 -6.00 -18.69 4.08
N ASN A 27 -5.58 -18.59 5.35
CA ASN A 27 -4.35 -19.19 5.84
C ASN A 27 -4.41 -20.72 5.82
N ASP A 28 -5.52 -21.31 6.25
CA ASP A 28 -5.72 -22.76 6.24
C ASP A 28 -5.56 -23.35 4.84
N MET A 29 -6.11 -22.65 3.84
CA MET A 29 -5.95 -23.05 2.44
C MET A 29 -4.48 -22.98 2.00
N TRP A 30 -3.75 -21.94 2.43
CA TRP A 30 -2.31 -21.80 2.16
C TRP A 30 -1.48 -22.90 2.81
N GLU A 31 -1.71 -23.21 4.09
CA GLU A 31 -0.94 -24.25 4.79
C GLU A 31 -1.18 -25.64 4.17
N LYS A 32 -2.43 -25.96 3.80
CA LYS A 32 -2.76 -27.17 3.04
C LYS A 32 -2.02 -27.22 1.70
N ARG A 33 -1.96 -26.10 0.98
CA ARG A 33 -1.24 -26.03 -0.30
C ARG A 33 0.26 -26.22 -0.14
N LEU A 34 0.86 -25.55 0.85
CA LEU A 34 2.31 -25.61 1.10
C LEU A 34 2.76 -27.02 1.52
N ALA A 35 1.86 -27.84 2.08
CA ALA A 35 2.13 -29.22 2.44
C ALA A 35 2.34 -30.16 1.24
N VAL A 36 1.79 -29.87 0.05
CA VAL A 36 1.77 -30.79 -1.11
C VAL A 36 2.94 -30.55 -2.09
N ASP A 37 4.03 -29.95 -1.63
CA ASP A 37 5.14 -29.44 -2.46
C ASP A 37 4.68 -28.77 -3.78
N PRO A 38 4.11 -27.56 -3.71
CA PRO A 38 3.44 -26.95 -4.85
C PRO A 38 4.38 -26.61 -6.02
N MET A 39 5.71 -26.69 -5.82
CA MET A 39 6.71 -26.26 -6.79
C MET A 39 7.33 -27.38 -7.63
N ALA A 40 7.09 -28.66 -7.29
CA ALA A 40 7.58 -29.78 -8.09
C ALA A 40 7.10 -29.73 -9.55
N SER A 41 5.98 -29.04 -9.83
CA SER A 41 5.41 -28.93 -11.18
C SER A 41 5.68 -27.60 -11.92
N SER A 42 6.30 -26.61 -11.29
CA SER A 42 6.40 -25.24 -11.82
C SER A 42 7.81 -24.77 -12.13
N GLU A 43 8.84 -25.55 -11.79
CA GLU A 43 10.23 -25.24 -12.15
C GLU A 43 10.41 -25.04 -13.66
N ASP A 44 9.96 -26.00 -14.46
CA ASP A 44 10.01 -25.89 -15.92
C ASP A 44 9.23 -24.68 -16.44
N ILE A 45 8.12 -24.32 -15.79
CA ILE A 45 7.30 -23.18 -16.19
C ILE A 45 8.07 -21.88 -15.93
N LEU A 46 8.68 -21.72 -14.76
CA LEU A 46 9.46 -20.53 -14.42
C LEU A 46 10.68 -20.37 -15.32
N ILE A 47 11.38 -21.46 -15.63
CA ILE A 47 12.54 -21.45 -16.53
C ILE A 47 12.10 -21.08 -17.95
N LYS A 48 11.05 -21.72 -18.49
CA LYS A 48 10.51 -21.42 -19.82
C LYS A 48 9.97 -20.00 -19.94
N GLU A 49 9.38 -19.47 -18.88
CA GLU A 49 8.86 -18.10 -18.87
C GLU A 49 9.98 -17.06 -19.06
N HIS A 50 11.22 -17.38 -18.69
CA HIS A 50 12.33 -16.42 -18.71
C HIS A 50 13.43 -16.74 -19.72
N VAL A 51 13.36 -17.89 -20.39
CA VAL A 51 14.35 -18.29 -21.41
C VAL A 51 14.45 -17.29 -22.57
N ASP A 52 13.30 -16.71 -22.97
CA ASP A 52 13.24 -15.76 -24.08
C ASP A 52 13.55 -14.32 -23.65
N GLN A 53 13.65 -14.05 -22.34
CA GLN A 53 13.82 -12.69 -21.79
C GLN A 53 14.87 -12.63 -20.66
N PRO A 54 16.10 -13.14 -20.84
CA PRO A 54 17.11 -13.19 -19.78
C PRO A 54 17.44 -11.80 -19.22
N GLN A 55 17.48 -10.76 -20.06
CA GLN A 55 17.80 -9.39 -19.64
C GLN A 55 16.72 -8.77 -18.74
N VAL A 56 15.46 -9.19 -18.90
CA VAL A 56 14.36 -8.76 -18.03
C VAL A 56 14.52 -9.39 -16.65
N LEU A 57 14.75 -10.69 -16.59
CA LEU A 57 15.01 -11.42 -15.34
C LEU A 57 16.21 -10.84 -14.58
N LEU A 58 17.33 -10.60 -15.27
CA LEU A 58 18.52 -10.03 -14.64
C LEU A 58 18.29 -8.60 -14.12
N SER A 59 17.48 -7.81 -14.82
CA SER A 59 17.07 -6.48 -14.34
C SER A 59 16.19 -6.58 -13.09
N GLN A 60 15.30 -7.57 -13.02
CA GLN A 60 14.49 -7.84 -11.83
C GLN A 60 15.33 -8.33 -10.65
N ILE A 61 16.31 -9.20 -10.87
CA ILE A 61 17.24 -9.64 -9.80
C ILE A 61 17.96 -8.43 -9.21
N ARG A 62 18.47 -7.54 -10.07
CA ARG A 62 19.11 -6.30 -9.61
C ARG A 62 18.17 -5.43 -8.80
N TYR A 63 16.95 -5.22 -9.29
CA TYR A 63 15.90 -4.44 -8.59
C TYR A 63 15.53 -5.07 -7.25
N ASN A 64 15.18 -6.35 -7.22
CA ASN A 64 14.79 -7.08 -6.01
C ASN A 64 15.92 -7.11 -4.98
N THR A 65 17.18 -7.20 -5.42
CA THR A 65 18.34 -7.10 -4.52
C THR A 65 18.40 -5.73 -3.84
N GLN A 66 18.27 -4.62 -4.60
CA GLN A 66 18.23 -3.28 -4.03
C GLN A 66 17.06 -3.09 -3.05
N HIS A 67 15.88 -3.58 -3.42
CA HIS A 67 14.68 -3.52 -2.61
C HIS A 67 14.82 -4.32 -1.32
N LEU A 68 15.38 -5.53 -1.39
CA LEU A 68 15.59 -6.39 -0.24
C LEU A 68 16.55 -5.74 0.77
N CYS A 69 17.66 -5.18 0.31
CA CYS A 69 18.59 -4.47 1.19
C CYS A 69 17.91 -3.32 1.95
N ARG A 70 17.06 -2.54 1.27
CA ARG A 70 16.29 -1.46 1.92
C ARG A 70 15.27 -1.99 2.93
N HIS A 71 14.51 -3.02 2.56
CA HIS A 71 13.56 -3.66 3.46
C HIS A 71 14.24 -4.26 4.69
N GLN A 72 15.44 -4.81 4.55
CA GLN A 72 16.22 -5.32 5.67
C GLN A 72 16.77 -4.23 6.58
N GLN A 73 17.21 -3.10 6.03
CA GLN A 73 17.57 -1.95 6.86
C GLN A 73 16.37 -1.46 7.66
N PHE A 74 15.20 -1.32 7.01
CA PHE A 74 13.97 -0.93 7.69
C PHE A 74 13.60 -1.91 8.81
N LEU A 75 13.58 -3.21 8.50
CA LEU A 75 13.32 -4.25 9.49
C LEU A 75 14.32 -4.17 10.65
N SER A 76 15.59 -3.90 10.38
CA SER A 76 16.62 -3.78 11.43
C SER A 76 16.32 -2.62 12.38
N LEU A 77 15.88 -1.47 11.86
CA LEU A 77 15.47 -0.32 12.67
C LEU A 77 14.20 -0.63 13.48
N ALA A 78 13.15 -1.12 12.81
CA ALA A 78 11.87 -1.44 13.44
C ALA A 78 12.03 -2.50 14.55
N ALA A 79 12.83 -3.54 14.29
CA ALA A 79 13.09 -4.59 15.27
C ALA A 79 13.95 -4.10 16.44
N THR A 80 14.95 -3.25 16.19
CA THR A 80 15.77 -2.65 17.26
C THR A 80 14.90 -1.80 18.19
N GLU A 81 14.06 -0.94 17.64
CA GLU A 81 13.09 -0.14 18.40
C GLU A 81 12.11 -1.03 19.17
N ALA A 82 11.58 -2.08 18.53
CA ALA A 82 10.69 -3.04 19.17
C ALA A 82 11.37 -3.76 20.35
N PHE A 83 12.62 -4.21 20.20
CA PHE A 83 13.36 -4.86 21.28
C PHE A 83 13.63 -3.92 22.46
N GLN A 84 13.94 -2.65 22.20
CA GLN A 84 14.06 -1.63 23.26
C GLN A 84 12.76 -1.45 24.04
N LYS A 85 11.61 -1.57 23.38
CA LYS A 85 10.26 -1.56 24.00
C LYS A 85 9.88 -2.87 24.70
N GLY A 86 10.80 -3.82 24.81
CA GLY A 86 10.59 -5.13 25.44
C GLY A 86 9.78 -6.12 24.60
N PHE A 87 9.77 -5.98 23.27
CA PHE A 87 9.03 -6.86 22.37
C PHE A 87 9.35 -8.35 22.60
N GLU A 88 10.63 -8.71 22.69
CA GLU A 88 11.05 -10.12 22.82
C GLU A 88 10.42 -10.78 24.06
N SER A 89 10.56 -10.16 25.22
CA SER A 89 9.99 -10.67 26.47
C SER A 89 8.45 -10.73 26.41
N LYS A 90 7.80 -9.68 25.89
CA LYS A 90 6.33 -9.63 25.76
C LYS A 90 5.83 -10.72 24.80
N TRP A 91 6.53 -10.95 23.69
CA TRP A 91 6.20 -11.97 22.70
C TRP A 91 6.31 -13.39 23.28
N LEU A 92 7.42 -13.69 23.96
CA LEU A 92 7.66 -15.00 24.56
C LEU A 92 6.67 -15.31 25.70
N ASN A 93 6.24 -14.27 26.44
CA ASN A 93 5.24 -14.39 27.50
C ASN A 93 3.79 -14.39 27.00
N SER A 94 3.55 -14.07 25.73
CA SER A 94 2.20 -14.09 25.15
C SER A 94 1.66 -15.52 25.06
N SER A 95 0.33 -15.67 25.02
CA SER A 95 -0.27 -16.98 24.75
C SER A 95 -0.07 -17.37 23.29
N ALA A 96 -0.21 -18.67 22.97
CA ALA A 96 -0.14 -19.14 21.58
C ALA A 96 -1.22 -18.53 20.69
N SER A 97 -2.41 -18.28 21.23
CA SER A 97 -3.51 -17.62 20.51
C SER A 97 -3.16 -16.17 20.15
N VAL A 98 -2.60 -15.40 21.10
CA VAL A 98 -2.16 -14.01 20.85
C VAL A 98 -1.08 -13.97 19.79
N ARG A 99 -0.06 -14.83 19.87
CA ARG A 99 0.97 -14.91 18.83
C ARG A 99 0.39 -15.28 17.48
N SER A 100 -0.49 -16.28 17.42
CA SER A 100 -1.09 -16.74 16.16
C SER A 100 -1.88 -15.63 15.46
N LYS A 101 -2.63 -14.83 16.21
CA LYS A 101 -3.32 -13.63 15.68
C LYS A 101 -2.35 -12.66 14.99
N HIS A 102 -1.23 -12.33 15.65
CA HIS A 102 -0.26 -11.38 15.09
C HIS A 102 0.56 -11.97 13.93
N LEU A 103 0.88 -13.27 13.98
CA LEU A 103 1.53 -13.97 12.87
C LEU A 103 0.62 -14.02 11.64
N LEU A 104 -0.67 -14.30 11.85
CA LEU A 104 -1.68 -14.32 10.79
C LEU A 104 -1.80 -12.94 10.13
N GLU A 105 -1.88 -11.88 10.93
CA GLU A 105 -1.87 -10.52 10.42
C GLU A 105 -0.55 -10.18 9.70
N GLY A 106 0.60 -10.71 10.17
CA GLY A 106 1.87 -10.61 9.46
C GLY A 106 1.84 -11.23 8.05
N PHE A 107 1.20 -12.39 7.88
CA PHE A 107 0.98 -13.00 6.56
C PHE A 107 0.10 -12.12 5.68
N VAL A 108 -1.03 -11.65 6.20
CA VAL A 108 -1.97 -10.76 5.47
C VAL A 108 -1.25 -9.49 5.02
N ARG A 109 -0.54 -8.81 5.92
CA ARG A 109 0.22 -7.58 5.63
C ARG A 109 1.28 -7.79 4.55
N SER A 110 1.94 -8.94 4.55
CA SER A 110 2.95 -9.27 3.53
C SER A 110 2.34 -9.43 2.15
N CYS A 111 1.16 -10.05 2.07
CA CYS A 111 0.46 -10.28 0.83
C CYS A 111 -0.18 -9.01 0.26
N ILE A 112 -0.71 -8.11 1.09
CA ILE A 112 -1.29 -6.85 0.60
C ILE A 112 -0.22 -5.83 0.18
N MET A 113 0.97 -5.88 0.77
CA MET A 113 2.04 -4.92 0.49
C MET A 113 2.77 -5.19 -0.84
N ASN A 114 2.52 -6.33 -1.49
CA ASN A 114 3.11 -6.68 -2.77
C ASN A 114 2.05 -7.32 -3.67
N PRO A 115 1.83 -6.83 -4.90
CA PRO A 115 0.91 -7.46 -5.86
C PRO A 115 1.18 -8.96 -6.06
N ASP A 116 2.45 -9.36 -5.95
CA ASP A 116 2.92 -10.73 -6.08
C ASP A 116 3.17 -11.41 -4.71
N GLY A 117 2.76 -10.79 -3.59
CA GLY A 117 3.09 -11.26 -2.24
C GLY A 117 2.52 -12.64 -1.92
N GLU A 118 1.36 -12.98 -2.45
CA GLU A 118 0.83 -14.35 -2.39
C GLU A 118 1.65 -15.33 -3.25
N GLY A 119 2.17 -14.90 -4.39
CA GLY A 119 3.11 -15.69 -5.19
C GLY A 119 4.41 -15.95 -4.42
N ASP A 120 4.96 -14.93 -3.76
CA ASP A 120 6.16 -15.07 -2.94
C ASP A 120 5.96 -16.01 -1.75
N ARG A 121 4.76 -16.02 -1.16
CA ARG A 121 4.37 -16.93 -0.07
C ARG A 121 4.53 -18.40 -0.47
N LEU A 122 4.35 -18.73 -1.75
CA LEU A 122 4.51 -20.09 -2.26
C LEU A 122 5.93 -20.65 -2.03
N TYR A 123 6.92 -19.78 -1.92
CA TYR A 123 8.32 -20.12 -1.64
C TYR A 123 8.64 -20.16 -0.14
N CYS A 124 7.65 -19.94 0.72
CA CYS A 124 7.79 -19.78 2.17
C CYS A 124 7.15 -20.95 2.93
N SER A 125 7.33 -22.20 2.49
CA SER A 125 6.71 -23.38 3.13
C SER A 125 7.16 -23.63 4.58
N ASP A 126 8.27 -23.03 4.98
CA ASP A 126 8.80 -23.04 6.34
C ASP A 126 8.16 -21.97 7.26
N LEU A 127 7.37 -21.05 6.71
CA LEU A 127 6.61 -20.06 7.45
C LEU A 127 5.15 -20.48 7.60
N THR A 128 4.86 -21.30 8.60
CA THR A 128 3.50 -21.65 9.04
C THR A 128 3.21 -21.10 10.44
N LEU A 129 1.94 -20.99 10.83
CA LEU A 129 1.57 -20.59 12.19
C LEU A 129 2.17 -21.54 13.22
N ALA A 130 2.14 -22.85 12.95
CA ALA A 130 2.73 -23.87 13.80
C ALA A 130 4.26 -23.72 13.92
N ALA A 131 4.96 -23.53 12.79
CA ALA A 131 6.41 -23.38 12.77
C ALA A 131 6.87 -22.14 13.55
N MET A 132 6.18 -21.01 13.39
CA MET A 132 6.53 -19.76 14.05
C MET A 132 6.15 -19.73 15.54
N ASN A 133 5.15 -20.51 15.96
CA ASN A 133 4.80 -20.69 17.37
C ASN A 133 5.67 -21.72 18.11
N LYS A 134 6.51 -22.48 17.41
CA LYS A 134 7.38 -23.50 18.01
C LYS A 134 8.25 -22.90 19.12
N ASP A 135 8.53 -23.70 20.14
CA ASP A 135 9.31 -23.32 21.32
C ASP A 135 8.76 -22.06 22.02
N LYS A 136 7.43 -22.02 22.22
CA LYS A 136 6.72 -20.87 22.81
C LYS A 136 6.97 -19.56 22.05
N GLY A 137 7.04 -19.62 20.72
CA GLY A 137 7.27 -18.46 19.86
C GLY A 137 8.74 -18.05 19.68
N ALA A 138 9.70 -18.77 20.28
CA ALA A 138 11.12 -18.48 20.10
C ALA A 138 11.61 -18.70 18.67
N ALA A 139 10.92 -19.55 17.88
CA ALA A 139 11.21 -19.73 16.46
C ALA A 139 11.07 -18.42 15.66
N PHE A 140 10.00 -17.65 15.88
CA PHE A 140 9.82 -16.33 15.28
C PHE A 140 10.96 -15.36 15.66
N ILE A 141 11.35 -15.31 16.95
CA ILE A 141 12.43 -14.42 17.41
C ILE A 141 13.77 -14.79 16.79
N ARG A 142 14.09 -16.09 16.63
CA ARG A 142 15.31 -16.54 15.95
C ARG A 142 15.32 -16.12 14.48
N LEU A 143 14.19 -16.26 13.78
CA LEU A 143 14.05 -15.82 12.39
C LEU A 143 14.23 -14.30 12.29
N LEU A 144 13.57 -13.53 13.17
CA LEU A 144 13.69 -12.09 13.23
C LEU A 144 15.15 -11.65 13.39
N LYS A 145 15.86 -12.19 14.39
CA LYS A 145 17.28 -11.89 14.63
C LYS A 145 18.19 -12.26 13.46
N LYS A 146 17.80 -13.22 12.61
CA LYS A 146 18.58 -13.62 11.43
C LYS A 146 18.53 -12.59 10.30
N TYR A 147 17.52 -11.73 10.25
CA TYR A 147 17.35 -10.68 9.24
C TYR A 147 17.73 -9.27 9.72
N ILE A 148 18.16 -9.12 10.98
CA ILE A 148 18.64 -7.85 11.50
C ILE A 148 20.12 -7.69 11.17
N HIS A 149 20.47 -6.57 10.56
CA HIS A 149 21.85 -6.15 10.34
C HIS A 149 22.43 -5.51 11.59
N THR A 150 23.72 -5.76 11.87
CA THR A 150 24.43 -5.15 13.01
C THR A 150 24.55 -3.63 12.88
N ASP A 151 24.71 -3.13 11.65
CA ASP A 151 24.72 -1.69 11.34
C ASP A 151 23.43 -1.32 10.60
N SER A 152 22.43 -0.82 11.32
CA SER A 152 21.17 -0.33 10.75
C SER A 152 21.26 1.11 10.25
N SER A 153 22.38 1.81 10.47
CA SER A 153 22.56 3.21 10.05
C SER A 153 22.74 3.37 8.54
N LYS A 154 23.06 2.27 7.84
CA LYS A 154 23.30 2.23 6.40
C LYS A 154 22.46 1.16 5.73
N ILE A 155 22.12 1.39 4.46
CA ILE A 155 21.53 0.33 3.65
C ILE A 155 22.63 -0.72 3.40
N PRO A 156 22.39 -2.01 3.71
CA PRO A 156 23.37 -3.06 3.46
C PRO A 156 23.65 -3.21 1.95
N SER A 157 24.90 -3.53 1.62
CA SER A 157 25.30 -3.79 0.23
C SER A 157 24.98 -5.22 -0.23
N THR A 158 24.84 -6.15 0.73
CA THR A 158 24.52 -7.55 0.48
C THR A 158 23.30 -7.93 1.33
N PRO A 159 22.24 -8.47 0.73
CA PRO A 159 21.07 -8.89 1.50
C PRO A 159 21.40 -10.13 2.35
N LEU A 160 20.76 -10.23 3.50
CA LEU A 160 20.69 -11.46 4.28
C LEU A 160 19.70 -12.43 3.64
N SER A 161 20.02 -13.72 3.67
CA SER A 161 19.12 -14.77 3.21
C SER A 161 18.92 -15.80 4.29
N TYR A 162 17.71 -16.36 4.37
CA TYR A 162 17.43 -17.47 5.26
C TYR A 162 17.53 -18.79 4.49
N PRO A 163 18.40 -19.71 4.90
CA PRO A 163 18.55 -20.98 4.19
C PRO A 163 17.28 -21.82 4.33
N SER A 164 16.85 -22.41 3.22
CA SER A 164 15.81 -23.43 3.22
C SER A 164 16.38 -24.67 2.56
N PRO A 165 16.52 -25.81 3.27
CA PRO A 165 17.00 -27.05 2.66
C PRO A 165 16.25 -27.41 1.38
N LYS A 166 14.93 -27.14 1.36
CA LYS A 166 14.04 -27.38 0.21
C LYS A 166 14.38 -26.53 -1.01
N TRP A 167 14.92 -25.33 -0.84
CA TRP A 167 15.23 -24.42 -1.95
C TRP A 167 16.70 -24.43 -2.31
N ASN A 168 17.57 -24.55 -1.31
CA ASN A 168 19.00 -24.52 -1.49
C ASN A 168 19.47 -25.63 -2.43
N TYR A 169 18.92 -26.86 -2.34
CA TYR A 169 19.34 -27.93 -3.24
C TYR A 169 19.05 -27.60 -4.72
N LYS A 170 17.96 -26.90 -5.02
CA LYS A 170 17.62 -26.50 -6.40
C LYS A 170 18.56 -25.42 -6.92
N LEU A 171 18.85 -24.43 -6.10
CA LEU A 171 19.81 -23.39 -6.45
C LEU A 171 21.22 -23.98 -6.64
N GLU A 172 21.66 -24.87 -5.76
CA GLU A 172 22.97 -25.53 -5.88
C GLU A 172 23.01 -26.49 -7.08
N ALA A 173 21.94 -27.24 -7.36
CA ALA A 173 21.83 -28.06 -8.56
C ALA A 173 21.87 -27.20 -9.85
N ALA A 174 21.20 -26.05 -9.86
CA ALA A 174 21.23 -25.12 -10.99
C ALA A 174 22.65 -24.55 -11.21
N LYS A 175 23.35 -24.17 -10.12
CA LYS A 175 24.75 -23.71 -10.17
C LYS A 175 25.71 -24.78 -10.67
N ALA A 176 25.48 -26.04 -10.28
CA ALA A 176 26.31 -27.17 -10.71
C ALA A 176 26.16 -27.47 -12.21
N ASN A 177 24.98 -27.23 -12.78
CA ASN A 177 24.66 -27.61 -14.16
C ASN A 177 25.13 -26.60 -15.24
N ASP A 178 25.44 -25.33 -14.90
CA ASP A 178 26.32 -24.37 -15.64
C ASP A 178 26.21 -22.96 -15.00
N LYS A 179 27.34 -22.25 -14.88
CA LYS A 179 27.49 -20.96 -14.19
C LYS A 179 26.73 -19.79 -14.82
N ASN A 180 26.31 -19.91 -16.08
CA ASN A 180 25.57 -18.87 -16.81
C ASN A 180 24.15 -19.29 -17.20
N SER A 181 23.61 -20.36 -16.58
CA SER A 181 22.28 -20.84 -16.92
C SER A 181 21.18 -19.88 -16.44
N ILE A 182 20.18 -19.68 -17.30
CA ILE A 182 18.92 -19.01 -16.95
C ILE A 182 18.29 -19.62 -15.69
N ALA A 183 18.45 -20.92 -15.49
CA ALA A 183 17.99 -21.63 -14.31
C ALA A 183 18.58 -21.08 -13.01
N THR A 184 19.89 -20.78 -12.99
CA THR A 184 20.52 -20.15 -11.82
C THR A 184 19.92 -18.78 -11.56
N ALA A 185 19.73 -17.96 -12.60
CA ALA A 185 19.11 -16.65 -12.45
C ALA A 185 17.65 -16.75 -11.93
N VAL A 186 16.87 -17.72 -12.40
CA VAL A 186 15.50 -17.97 -11.92
C VAL A 186 15.49 -18.30 -10.44
N TRP A 187 16.36 -19.21 -9.99
CA TRP A 187 16.41 -19.61 -8.58
C TRP A 187 16.92 -18.50 -7.67
N GLU A 188 17.85 -17.66 -8.14
CA GLU A 188 18.28 -16.45 -7.44
C GLU A 188 17.14 -15.43 -7.32
N TRP A 189 16.34 -15.24 -8.38
CA TRP A 189 15.16 -14.39 -8.34
C TRP A 189 14.09 -14.91 -7.35
N VAL A 190 13.83 -16.22 -7.35
CA VAL A 190 12.94 -16.88 -6.39
C VAL A 190 13.42 -16.68 -4.94
N GLN A 191 14.72 -16.86 -4.69
CA GLN A 191 15.30 -16.66 -3.36
C GLN A 191 15.11 -15.20 -2.89
N LEU A 192 15.30 -14.21 -3.78
CA LEU A 192 15.07 -12.79 -3.46
C LEU A 192 13.59 -12.50 -3.14
N GLY A 193 12.66 -13.07 -3.92
CA GLY A 193 11.21 -12.94 -3.65
C GLY A 193 10.83 -13.52 -2.28
N ARG A 194 11.37 -14.70 -1.97
CA ARG A 194 11.22 -15.34 -0.66
C ARG A 194 11.75 -14.47 0.48
N ASP A 195 12.99 -13.99 0.38
CA ASP A 195 13.61 -13.15 1.42
C ASP A 195 12.88 -11.81 1.59
N LEU A 196 12.36 -11.22 0.50
CA LEU A 196 11.51 -10.03 0.55
C LEU A 196 10.19 -10.30 1.29
N TYR A 197 9.55 -11.42 1.02
CA TYR A 197 8.34 -11.84 1.72
C TYR A 197 8.58 -12.00 3.22
N ILE A 198 9.67 -12.69 3.60
CA ILE A 198 10.03 -12.87 5.01
C ILE A 198 10.26 -11.53 5.70
N CYS A 199 10.97 -10.59 5.06
CA CYS A 199 11.17 -9.26 5.63
C CYS A 199 9.84 -8.54 5.90
N ARG A 200 8.91 -8.58 4.95
CA ARG A 200 7.58 -7.97 5.09
C ARG A 200 6.74 -8.66 6.17
N PHE A 201 6.85 -9.98 6.29
CA PHE A 201 6.18 -10.76 7.31
C PHE A 201 6.64 -10.40 8.71
N LEU A 202 7.96 -10.28 8.89
CA LEU A 202 8.54 -9.89 10.17
C LEU A 202 8.11 -8.47 10.57
N VAL A 203 8.19 -7.50 9.65
CA VAL A 203 7.70 -6.13 9.86
C VAL A 203 6.21 -6.11 10.19
N GLY A 204 5.39 -6.79 9.38
CA GLY A 204 3.94 -6.82 9.54
C GLY A 204 3.51 -7.42 10.87
N THR A 205 4.21 -8.46 11.33
CA THR A 205 3.97 -9.08 12.64
C THR A 205 4.31 -8.12 13.79
N ILE A 206 5.44 -7.41 13.71
CA ILE A 206 5.83 -6.40 14.70
C ILE A 206 4.79 -5.28 14.76
N GLY A 207 4.42 -4.71 13.59
CA GLY A 207 3.44 -3.64 13.54
C GLY A 207 2.06 -4.07 14.07
N SER A 208 1.62 -5.28 13.74
CA SER A 208 0.39 -5.86 14.30
C SER A 208 0.45 -5.97 15.82
N PHE A 209 1.58 -6.42 16.38
CA PHE A 209 1.76 -6.56 17.84
C PHE A 209 1.65 -5.22 18.58
N TYR A 210 2.05 -4.13 17.92
CA TYR A 210 1.92 -2.76 18.44
C TYR A 210 0.60 -2.07 18.03
N ASN A 211 -0.35 -2.81 17.46
CA ASN A 211 -1.63 -2.29 16.96
C ASN A 211 -1.48 -1.17 15.92
N GLU A 212 -0.40 -1.18 15.14
CA GLU A 212 -0.29 -0.28 13.99
C GLU A 212 -1.40 -0.61 13.00
N PRO A 213 -2.02 0.38 12.34
CA PRO A 213 -3.02 0.11 11.32
C PRO A 213 -2.44 -0.76 10.20
N ARG A 214 -3.31 -1.56 9.58
CA ARG A 214 -2.93 -2.33 8.41
C ARG A 214 -2.51 -1.34 7.30
N PRO A 215 -1.36 -1.53 6.63
CA PRO A 215 -0.97 -0.65 5.55
C PRO A 215 -2.00 -0.74 4.43
N SER A 216 -2.35 0.40 3.83
CA SER A 216 -3.13 0.41 2.60
C SER A 216 -2.36 -0.39 1.53
N PRO A 217 -3.06 -1.21 0.72
CA PRO A 217 -2.43 -1.82 -0.45
C PRO A 217 -1.75 -0.71 -1.24
N PRO A 218 -0.47 -0.85 -1.61
CA PRO A 218 0.18 0.15 -2.43
C PRO A 218 -0.64 0.26 -3.71
N ILE A 219 -0.94 1.50 -4.12
CA ILE A 219 -1.38 1.73 -5.51
C ILE A 219 -0.30 1.08 -6.37
N ILE A 220 -0.71 0.08 -7.15
CA ILE A 220 0.20 -0.92 -7.70
C ILE A 220 1.16 -0.23 -8.65
N ASN A 221 2.36 0.00 -8.12
CA ASN A 221 3.47 0.55 -8.85
C ASN A 221 4.58 -0.49 -8.77
N SER A 222 4.35 -1.71 -9.25
CA SER A 222 5.48 -2.61 -9.48
C SER A 222 6.02 -2.26 -10.85
N PRO A 223 7.33 -2.02 -11.04
CA PRO A 223 7.94 -2.15 -12.35
C PRO A 223 7.93 -3.64 -12.69
N ARG A 224 6.75 -4.24 -12.87
CA ARG A 224 6.65 -5.37 -13.78
C ARG A 224 7.21 -4.80 -15.05
N ALA A 225 8.39 -5.28 -15.43
CA ALA A 225 9.06 -4.84 -16.62
C ALA A 225 7.98 -4.85 -17.70
N SER A 226 7.63 -3.68 -18.22
CA SER A 226 6.62 -3.53 -19.26
C SER A 226 7.08 -4.15 -20.59
N GLY A 227 7.97 -5.13 -20.50
CA GLY A 227 8.54 -5.98 -21.53
C GLY A 227 8.22 -7.47 -21.33
N TYR A 228 7.59 -7.92 -20.23
CA TYR A 228 6.91 -9.22 -20.32
C TYR A 228 5.84 -9.07 -21.41
N GLY A 229 6.05 -9.78 -22.53
CA GLY A 229 5.09 -9.86 -23.62
C GLY A 229 3.77 -10.43 -23.12
N SER A 230 2.92 -10.91 -24.02
CA SER A 230 2.06 -12.02 -23.60
C SER A 230 2.94 -13.11 -22.97
N TYR A 231 2.41 -13.88 -22.01
CA TYR A 231 3.05 -15.13 -21.60
C TYR A 231 3.54 -15.89 -22.84
N ASN A 232 4.69 -16.56 -22.74
CA ASN A 232 5.09 -17.51 -23.78
C ASN A 232 3.88 -18.44 -24.06
N HIS A 233 3.55 -18.61 -25.33
CA HIS A 233 2.37 -19.38 -25.75
C HIS A 233 2.37 -20.80 -25.15
N GLU A 234 3.56 -21.39 -24.94
CA GLU A 234 3.71 -22.67 -24.26
C GLU A 234 3.31 -22.61 -22.78
N VAL A 235 3.71 -21.55 -22.08
CA VAL A 235 3.32 -21.31 -20.68
C VAL A 235 1.79 -21.19 -20.58
N VAL A 236 1.15 -20.44 -21.48
CA VAL A 236 -0.32 -20.34 -21.52
C VAL A 236 -0.97 -21.70 -21.78
N LYS A 237 -0.41 -22.49 -22.70
CA LYS A 237 -0.91 -23.83 -23.03
C LYS A 237 -0.83 -24.77 -21.83
N ASP A 238 0.28 -24.75 -21.10
CA ASP A 238 0.47 -25.61 -19.93
C ASP A 238 -0.35 -25.14 -18.73
N LEU A 239 -0.47 -23.82 -18.52
CA LEU A 239 -1.40 -23.26 -17.54
C LEU A 239 -2.84 -23.67 -17.83
N LYS A 240 -3.27 -23.58 -19.09
CA LYS A 240 -4.63 -23.98 -19.50
C LYS A 240 -4.93 -25.45 -19.21
N LYS A 241 -3.94 -26.33 -19.33
CA LYS A 241 -4.08 -27.75 -18.95
C LYS A 241 -4.23 -27.93 -17.44
N LYS A 242 -3.50 -27.14 -16.64
CA LYS A 242 -3.46 -27.27 -15.18
C LYS A 242 -4.64 -26.63 -14.46
N VAL A 243 -5.04 -25.42 -14.86
CA VAL A 243 -6.07 -24.63 -14.16
C VAL A 243 -7.36 -24.43 -14.98
N GLY A 244 -7.40 -24.92 -16.21
CA GLY A 244 -8.57 -24.80 -17.09
C GLY A 244 -8.65 -23.47 -17.85
N LYS A 245 -9.53 -23.43 -18.86
CA LYS A 245 -9.66 -22.31 -19.80
C LYS A 245 -10.18 -21.03 -19.14
N GLU A 246 -11.14 -21.14 -18.22
CA GLU A 246 -11.77 -19.97 -17.60
C GLU A 246 -10.80 -19.27 -16.64
N ALA A 247 -10.05 -20.02 -15.83
CA ALA A 247 -8.98 -19.46 -14.99
C ALA A 247 -7.94 -18.71 -15.83
N VAL A 248 -7.51 -19.27 -16.96
CA VAL A 248 -6.57 -18.59 -17.88
C VAL A 248 -7.13 -17.29 -18.45
N LYS A 249 -8.44 -17.19 -18.73
CA LYS A 249 -9.05 -15.92 -19.17
C LYS A 249 -9.04 -14.87 -18.07
N VAL A 250 -9.32 -15.26 -16.82
CA VAL A 250 -9.22 -14.37 -15.67
C VAL A 250 -7.78 -13.86 -15.53
N ILE A 251 -6.81 -14.77 -15.62
CA ILE A 251 -5.38 -14.44 -15.57
C ILE A 251 -4.99 -13.46 -16.69
N ASP A 252 -5.38 -13.73 -17.93
CA ASP A 252 -5.09 -12.87 -19.08
C ASP A 252 -5.72 -11.47 -18.95
N ARG A 253 -6.97 -11.39 -18.47
CA ARG A 253 -7.66 -10.11 -18.22
C ARG A 253 -6.93 -9.30 -17.15
N GLU A 254 -6.71 -9.90 -15.98
CA GLU A 254 -6.08 -9.21 -14.86
C GLU A 254 -4.62 -8.84 -15.16
N TRP A 255 -3.94 -9.62 -16.00
CA TRP A 255 -2.62 -9.31 -16.53
C TRP A 255 -2.65 -8.08 -17.44
N LYS A 256 -3.56 -8.03 -18.42
CA LYS A 256 -3.75 -6.87 -19.30
C LYS A 256 -4.07 -5.61 -18.52
N ASP A 257 -4.88 -5.71 -17.47
CA ASP A 257 -5.18 -4.57 -16.62
C ASP A 257 -3.95 -4.14 -15.79
N SER A 258 -3.17 -5.10 -15.28
CA SER A 258 -1.93 -4.77 -14.56
C SER A 258 -0.89 -4.04 -15.44
N LYS A 259 -0.90 -4.29 -16.76
CA LYS A 259 -0.03 -3.57 -17.69
C LYS A 259 -0.39 -2.09 -17.78
N LYS A 260 -1.68 -1.74 -17.76
CA LYS A 260 -2.15 -0.35 -17.79
C LYS A 260 -1.77 0.42 -16.52
N GLU A 261 -1.60 -0.30 -15.42
CA GLU A 261 -1.26 0.24 -14.11
C GLU A 261 0.26 0.27 -13.84
N THR A 262 1.10 -0.04 -14.85
CA THR A 262 2.56 -0.07 -14.63
C THR A 262 3.10 1.33 -14.39
N VAL A 263 3.44 1.64 -13.15
CA VAL A 263 4.09 2.91 -12.80
C VAL A 263 5.61 2.80 -12.91
N LYS A 264 6.22 3.84 -13.46
CA LYS A 264 7.67 3.93 -13.65
C LYS A 264 8.35 4.39 -12.36
N PHE A 265 9.57 3.92 -12.13
CA PHE A 265 10.38 4.29 -10.97
C PHE A 265 11.66 4.97 -11.39
N CYS A 266 12.04 6.01 -10.65
CA CYS A 266 13.34 6.61 -10.77
C CYS A 266 14.40 5.62 -10.26
N GLU A 267 15.33 5.21 -11.10
CA GLU A 267 16.43 4.30 -10.76
C GLU A 267 17.29 4.83 -9.61
N ARG A 268 17.40 6.15 -9.49
CA ARG A 268 18.11 6.81 -8.40
C ARG A 268 17.28 6.88 -7.13
N CYS A 269 16.18 7.63 -7.12
CA CYS A 269 15.47 7.95 -5.86
C CYS A 269 14.33 7.00 -5.52
N LEU A 270 13.99 6.05 -6.40
CA LEU A 270 12.83 5.16 -6.32
C LEU A 270 11.48 5.89 -6.20
N LYS A 271 11.43 7.19 -6.53
CA LYS A 271 10.16 7.91 -6.68
C LYS A 271 9.37 7.28 -7.82
N SER A 272 8.06 7.14 -7.64
CA SER A 272 7.13 6.66 -8.67
C SER A 272 6.62 7.81 -9.54
N GLU A 273 6.38 7.55 -10.83
CA GLU A 273 5.74 8.48 -11.76
C GLU A 273 4.24 8.57 -11.39
N GLY A 274 3.79 9.71 -10.90
CA GLY A 274 2.40 9.99 -10.56
C GLY A 274 1.67 10.79 -11.64
N PRO A 275 0.32 10.90 -11.58
CA PRO A 275 -0.48 11.68 -12.53
C PRO A 275 -0.08 13.15 -12.61
N GLU A 276 0.38 13.72 -11.50
CA GLU A 276 0.80 15.12 -11.38
C GLU A 276 2.32 15.32 -11.50
N THR A 277 3.10 14.25 -11.67
CA THR A 277 4.56 14.39 -11.81
C THR A 277 4.96 14.50 -13.26
N GLU A 278 6.02 15.27 -13.54
CA GLU A 278 6.66 15.24 -14.85
C GLU A 278 6.96 13.81 -15.29
N LEU A 279 6.73 13.53 -16.57
CA LEU A 279 7.04 12.23 -17.16
C LEU A 279 8.52 11.90 -16.95
N PHE A 280 8.78 10.69 -16.46
CA PHE A 280 10.13 10.26 -16.19
C PHE A 280 10.91 10.08 -17.50
N LYS A 281 12.16 10.53 -17.47
CA LYS A 281 13.08 10.44 -18.61
C LYS A 281 13.64 9.03 -18.69
N GLN A 282 13.59 8.43 -19.87
CA GLN A 282 14.17 7.10 -20.11
C GLN A 282 15.61 7.23 -20.62
N CYS A 283 16.51 6.36 -20.16
CA CYS A 283 17.85 6.24 -20.74
C CYS A 283 17.75 5.67 -22.17
N SER A 284 17.97 6.53 -23.17
CA SER A 284 17.91 6.16 -24.60
C SER A 284 18.85 5.01 -24.95
N ARG A 285 20.08 5.03 -24.43
CA ARG A 285 21.07 3.99 -24.70
C ARG A 285 20.62 2.62 -24.19
N CYS A 286 20.12 2.54 -22.97
CA CYS A 286 19.59 1.28 -22.43
C CYS A 286 18.35 0.80 -23.18
N ALA A 287 17.47 1.73 -23.56
CA ALA A 287 16.25 1.41 -24.31
C ALA A 287 16.57 0.86 -25.71
N ASN A 288 17.52 1.48 -26.41
CA ASN A 288 17.81 1.18 -27.81
C ASN A 288 18.78 0.01 -27.98
N GLU A 289 19.85 -0.06 -27.17
CA GLU A 289 20.92 -1.06 -27.36
C GLU A 289 20.58 -2.42 -26.74
N VAL A 290 19.87 -2.44 -25.60
CA VAL A 290 19.63 -3.67 -24.81
C VAL A 290 18.19 -3.83 -24.32
N GLN A 291 17.27 -3.02 -24.85
CA GLN A 291 15.83 -3.02 -24.50
C GLN A 291 15.52 -2.94 -22.99
N ARG A 292 16.46 -2.40 -22.20
CA ARG A 292 16.30 -2.23 -20.76
C ARG A 292 15.65 -0.89 -20.45
N LYS A 293 14.58 -0.93 -19.65
CA LYS A 293 13.84 0.26 -19.24
C LYS A 293 14.42 0.83 -17.95
N VAL A 294 15.19 1.91 -18.07
CA VAL A 294 15.74 2.67 -16.93
C VAL A 294 15.18 4.08 -16.99
N PHE A 295 14.50 4.49 -15.92
CA PHE A 295 13.80 5.77 -15.84
C PHE A 295 14.40 6.66 -14.74
N TYR A 296 14.30 7.97 -14.93
CA TYR A 296 14.74 8.98 -13.97
C TYR A 296 13.69 10.08 -13.87
N CYS A 297 13.32 10.47 -12.64
CA CYS A 297 12.38 11.57 -12.43
C CYS A 297 12.96 12.95 -12.76
N SER A 298 14.29 13.07 -12.88
CA SER A 298 14.97 14.32 -13.25
C SER A 298 16.36 14.04 -13.83
N ALA A 299 16.93 15.03 -14.53
CA ALA A 299 18.30 14.95 -15.03
C ALA A 299 19.33 14.95 -13.88
N GLU A 300 18.98 15.49 -12.71
CA GLU A 300 19.80 15.44 -11.51
C GLU A 300 19.92 14.00 -10.97
N CYS A 301 18.79 13.31 -10.81
CA CYS A 301 18.76 11.90 -10.43
C CYS A 301 19.59 11.03 -11.39
N GLN A 302 19.51 11.30 -12.70
CA GLN A 302 20.33 10.61 -13.70
C GLN A 302 21.84 10.89 -13.52
N ARG A 303 22.23 12.15 -13.29
CA ARG A 303 23.64 12.54 -13.08
C ARG A 303 24.22 11.91 -11.81
N GLU A 304 23.45 11.86 -10.73
CA GLU A 304 23.88 11.23 -9.48
C GLU A 304 24.07 9.72 -9.64
N ASP A 305 23.15 9.05 -10.32
CA ASP A 305 23.23 7.61 -10.59
C ASP A 305 24.28 7.25 -11.65
N TRP A 306 24.71 8.22 -12.48
CA TRP A 306 25.58 7.97 -13.63
C TRP A 306 26.85 7.18 -13.30
N LYS A 307 27.48 7.44 -12.14
CA LYS A 307 28.69 6.69 -11.72
C LYS A 307 28.44 5.18 -11.63
N GLN A 308 27.24 4.78 -11.23
CA GLN A 308 26.82 3.40 -11.13
C GLN A 308 26.22 2.91 -12.45
N HIS A 309 25.30 3.67 -13.02
CA HIS A 309 24.61 3.33 -14.26
C HIS A 309 25.56 3.12 -15.44
N LYS A 310 26.62 3.93 -15.59
CA LYS A 310 27.61 3.79 -16.68
C LYS A 310 28.28 2.42 -16.75
N LYS A 311 28.32 1.68 -15.63
CA LYS A 311 28.86 0.32 -15.58
C LYS A 311 28.04 -0.64 -16.44
N ILE A 312 26.73 -0.40 -16.50
CA ILE A 312 25.75 -1.25 -17.18
C ILE A 312 25.09 -0.59 -18.40
N CYS A 313 25.22 0.72 -18.59
CA CYS A 313 24.54 1.48 -19.64
C CYS A 313 24.88 0.95 -21.04
N GLY A 314 23.85 0.54 -21.80
CA GLY A 314 24.02 -0.05 -23.14
C GLY A 314 24.65 -1.45 -23.15
N LYS A 315 24.78 -2.11 -22.00
CA LYS A 315 25.39 -3.43 -21.87
C LYS A 315 24.41 -4.46 -21.35
N GLU A 316 24.51 -5.67 -21.89
CA GLU A 316 23.82 -6.84 -21.36
C GLU A 316 24.26 -7.07 -19.91
N LEU A 317 23.29 -7.35 -19.05
CA LEU A 317 23.56 -7.79 -17.70
C LEU A 317 24.01 -9.25 -17.74
N THR A 318 24.96 -9.58 -16.87
CA THR A 318 25.21 -10.93 -16.37
C THR A 318 24.63 -11.03 -14.96
N LEU A 319 24.46 -12.23 -14.42
CA LEU A 319 24.03 -12.43 -13.03
C LEU A 319 24.97 -11.72 -12.04
N GLU A 320 26.29 -11.85 -12.26
CA GLU A 320 27.34 -11.16 -11.50
C GLU A 320 27.16 -9.63 -11.55
N THR A 321 26.92 -9.08 -12.74
CA THR A 321 26.75 -7.64 -12.94
C THR A 321 25.44 -7.14 -12.33
N ALA A 322 24.36 -7.91 -12.45
CA ALA A 322 23.08 -7.60 -11.84
C ALA A 322 23.21 -7.47 -10.31
N LYS A 323 23.88 -8.42 -9.66
CA LYS A 323 24.12 -8.42 -8.21
C LYS A 323 25.09 -7.31 -7.78
N SER A 324 26.27 -7.24 -8.40
CA SER A 324 27.30 -6.26 -8.02
C SER A 324 26.89 -4.80 -8.29
N THR A 325 25.94 -4.58 -9.20
CA THR A 325 25.42 -3.23 -9.49
C THR A 325 24.12 -2.89 -8.78
N ALA A 326 23.58 -3.81 -7.98
CA ALA A 326 22.41 -3.63 -7.12
C ALA A 326 22.73 -2.82 -5.84
N VAL A 327 23.59 -1.80 -5.94
CA VAL A 327 23.95 -0.96 -4.80
C VAL A 327 22.80 0.03 -4.56
N PRO A 328 22.17 0.02 -3.38
CA PRO A 328 21.15 1.00 -3.05
C PRO A 328 21.79 2.39 -2.98
N PRO A 329 21.18 3.40 -3.61
CA PRO A 329 21.71 4.75 -3.59
C PRO A 329 21.78 5.30 -2.16
N SER A 330 22.99 5.59 -1.68
CA SER A 330 23.25 6.11 -0.33
C SER A 330 22.54 7.45 -0.09
N GLY A 331 21.99 7.63 1.11
CA GLY A 331 21.40 8.90 1.55
C GLY A 331 19.92 9.12 1.18
N LEU A 332 19.26 8.11 0.62
CA LEU A 332 17.82 8.19 0.39
C LEU A 332 17.04 7.77 1.63
N PRO A 333 15.89 8.42 1.90
CA PRO A 333 14.98 7.95 2.91
C PRO A 333 14.52 6.52 2.58
N LEU A 334 14.41 5.70 3.62
CA LEU A 334 14.09 4.26 3.56
C LEU A 334 12.82 3.95 2.79
N PHE A 335 11.84 4.86 2.85
CA PHE A 335 10.69 4.91 1.98
C PHE A 335 10.67 6.27 1.30
N PRO A 336 10.16 6.38 0.06
CA PRO A 336 9.53 7.64 -0.32
C PRO A 336 8.47 7.85 0.74
N THR A 337 8.72 8.75 1.69
CA THR A 337 7.67 9.17 2.60
C THR A 337 6.50 9.53 1.69
N PRO A 338 5.32 8.89 1.84
CA PRO A 338 4.14 9.37 1.12
C PRO A 338 4.13 10.88 1.34
N PRO A 339 4.06 11.71 0.27
CA PRO A 339 4.39 13.12 0.32
C PRO A 339 4.01 13.74 1.68
N ASN A 340 5.03 13.86 2.54
CA ASN A 340 4.99 13.75 4.01
C ASN A 340 3.68 14.14 4.72
N THR A 341 3.10 13.21 5.48
CA THR A 341 2.23 13.53 6.64
C THR A 341 3.04 13.80 7.92
N ASP A 342 4.23 13.20 8.08
CA ASP A 342 4.88 13.10 9.41
C ASP A 342 5.98 14.13 9.66
N ASP A 343 6.23 15.01 8.69
CA ASP A 343 6.86 16.28 9.00
C ASP A 343 5.73 17.32 9.06
N GLU A 344 4.95 17.28 10.14
CA GLU A 344 3.90 18.28 10.42
C GLU A 344 4.46 19.71 10.35
N SER A 345 5.78 19.88 10.61
CA SER A 345 6.49 21.15 10.43
C SER A 345 6.81 21.51 8.96
N LYS A 346 6.81 20.53 8.05
CA LYS A 346 6.84 20.69 6.57
C LYS A 346 5.44 20.65 5.92
N GLN A 347 4.36 20.31 6.63
CA GLN A 347 3.01 20.38 6.05
C GLN A 347 2.61 21.81 5.66
N ILE A 348 3.23 22.81 6.29
CA ILE A 348 3.09 24.19 5.89
C ILE A 348 3.99 24.42 4.67
N GLY A 349 3.47 24.06 3.49
CA GLY A 349 4.13 24.24 2.19
C GLY A 349 4.48 25.71 1.90
N PRO A 350 5.14 26.05 0.79
CA PRO A 350 5.32 27.45 0.41
C PRO A 350 3.95 28.15 0.22
N PRO A 351 3.87 29.49 0.32
CA PRO A 351 2.66 30.19 -0.10
C PRO A 351 2.39 29.93 -1.59
N THR A 352 1.11 29.85 -1.97
CA THR A 352 0.64 29.54 -3.32
C THR A 352 -0.45 30.51 -3.74
N GLY A 353 -0.76 30.59 -5.05
CA GLY A 353 -1.86 31.42 -5.55
C GLY A 353 -1.67 32.93 -5.36
N GLY A 354 -0.43 33.41 -5.25
CA GLY A 354 -0.13 34.83 -5.04
C GLY A 354 -0.29 35.33 -3.60
N PHE A 355 -0.70 34.47 -2.67
CA PHE A 355 -0.76 34.78 -1.25
C PHE A 355 0.62 35.15 -0.69
N LYS A 356 0.71 36.23 0.09
CA LYS A 356 1.93 36.64 0.80
C LYS A 356 1.68 36.52 2.30
N ARG A 357 2.55 35.77 3.00
CA ARG A 357 2.47 35.60 4.45
C ARG A 357 2.82 36.90 5.16
N SER A 358 2.09 37.25 6.21
CA SER A 358 2.50 38.33 7.09
C SER A 358 3.73 37.93 7.91
N ALA A 359 4.39 38.92 8.53
CA ALA A 359 5.50 38.65 9.45
C ALA A 359 5.03 37.81 10.66
N ALA A 360 3.83 38.08 11.18
CA ALA A 360 3.25 37.32 12.28
C ALA A 360 3.02 35.85 11.90
N LEU A 361 2.43 35.59 10.72
CA LEU A 361 2.24 34.22 10.25
C LEU A 361 3.58 33.50 9.99
N THR A 362 4.59 34.21 9.49
CA THR A 362 5.92 33.63 9.29
C THR A 362 6.54 33.20 10.63
N LYS A 363 6.44 34.05 11.66
CA LYS A 363 6.88 33.74 13.03
C LYS A 363 6.12 32.54 13.60
N GLN A 364 4.81 32.46 13.41
CA GLN A 364 3.99 31.32 13.84
C GLN A 364 4.47 30.00 13.22
N ILE A 365 4.78 30.02 11.91
CA ILE A 365 5.30 28.86 11.18
C ILE A 365 6.69 28.46 11.67
N GLU A 366 7.56 29.43 11.95
CA GLU A 366 8.90 29.19 12.50
C GLU A 366 8.82 28.52 13.88
N GLN A 367 7.95 29.00 14.77
CA GLN A 367 7.80 28.40 16.10
C GLN A 367 7.21 26.99 16.06
N LEU A 368 6.25 26.72 15.17
CA LEU A 368 5.77 25.35 14.94
C LEU A 368 6.90 24.45 14.42
N LYS A 369 7.83 24.99 13.63
CA LYS A 369 9.03 24.27 13.16
C LYS A 369 10.10 24.11 14.23
N GLU A 370 10.16 24.95 15.24
CA GLU A 370 11.10 24.78 16.35
C GLU A 370 10.62 23.68 17.31
N ARG A 371 9.31 23.50 17.46
CA ARG A 371 8.71 22.46 18.32
C ARG A 371 8.61 21.08 17.66
N LYS A 372 9.57 20.73 16.79
CA LYS A 372 9.56 19.42 16.10
C LYS A 372 9.53 18.28 17.11
N GLY A 373 8.62 17.33 16.89
CA GLY A 373 8.43 16.18 17.77
C GLY A 373 7.47 16.41 18.95
N SER A 374 6.93 17.63 19.09
CA SER A 374 5.76 17.85 19.95
C SER A 374 4.46 17.60 19.19
N ASP A 375 3.38 17.23 19.89
CA ASP A 375 2.03 17.10 19.31
C ASP A 375 1.34 18.48 19.12
N THR A 376 2.10 19.54 18.86
CA THR A 376 1.60 20.93 18.79
C THR A 376 0.98 21.25 17.43
N ASP A 377 -0.33 21.49 17.43
CA ASP A 377 -1.11 21.81 16.24
C ASP A 377 -1.23 23.33 16.00
N TYR A 378 -1.15 24.16 17.04
CA TYR A 378 -1.10 25.63 16.92
C TYR A 378 -0.41 26.25 18.13
N ILE A 379 0.04 27.51 18.01
CA ILE A 379 0.58 28.28 19.13
C ILE A 379 -0.25 29.55 19.30
N LEU A 380 -0.78 29.78 20.50
CA LEU A 380 -1.45 31.02 20.86
C LEU A 380 -0.55 31.88 21.74
N PHE A 381 -0.62 33.20 21.60
CA PHE A 381 0.12 34.15 22.42
C PHE A 381 -0.84 34.97 23.29
N SER A 382 -0.56 35.05 24.58
CA SER A 382 -1.23 36.02 25.47
C SER A 382 -0.68 37.43 25.24
N CYS A 383 -1.39 38.45 25.71
CA CYS A 383 -1.00 39.85 25.62
C CYS A 383 0.37 40.19 26.24
N ASN A 384 0.87 39.37 27.17
CA ASN A 384 2.22 39.47 27.75
C ASN A 384 3.31 38.77 26.92
N GLY A 385 2.98 38.20 25.75
CA GLY A 385 3.90 37.52 24.85
C GLY A 385 4.22 36.06 25.22
N LYS A 386 3.59 35.49 26.26
CA LYS A 386 3.75 34.06 26.59
C LYS A 386 3.06 33.20 25.52
N SER A 387 3.73 32.13 25.09
CA SER A 387 3.21 31.18 24.12
C SER A 387 2.52 29.99 24.80
N HIS A 388 1.50 29.46 24.15
CA HIS A 388 0.65 28.37 24.64
C HIS A 388 0.37 27.38 23.50
N ASP A 389 0.59 26.09 23.76
CA ASP A 389 0.47 25.04 22.74
C ASP A 389 -0.95 24.52 22.65
N VAL A 390 -1.59 24.71 21.50
CA VAL A 390 -2.84 24.03 21.17
C VAL A 390 -2.48 22.64 20.66
N GLN A 391 -2.92 21.60 21.39
CA GLN A 391 -2.69 20.20 21.05
C GLN A 391 -4.04 19.49 20.92
N ILE A 392 -4.35 18.97 19.72
CA ILE A 392 -5.51 18.11 19.52
C ILE A 392 -5.08 16.67 19.85
N ARG A 393 -5.87 15.98 20.66
CA ARG A 393 -5.48 14.67 21.19
C ARG A 393 -5.33 13.66 20.06
N LYS A 394 -4.35 12.76 20.17
CA LYS A 394 -4.13 11.67 19.19
C LYS A 394 -5.35 10.77 19.00
N SER A 395 -6.15 10.59 20.06
CA SER A 395 -7.41 9.83 20.01
C SER A 395 -8.49 10.47 19.14
N GLU A 396 -8.38 11.77 18.84
CA GLU A 396 -9.33 12.54 18.03
C GLU A 396 -8.77 12.67 16.60
N THR A 397 -8.46 11.53 15.97
CA THR A 397 -7.72 11.50 14.71
C THR A 397 -8.41 12.30 13.61
N THR A 398 -9.73 12.16 13.45
CA THR A 398 -10.47 12.87 12.39
C THR A 398 -10.52 14.38 12.62
N LEU A 399 -10.72 14.79 13.88
CA LEU A 399 -10.72 16.20 14.26
C LEU A 399 -9.36 16.84 14.04
N LYS A 400 -8.29 16.15 14.43
CA LYS A 400 -6.91 16.59 14.20
C LYS A 400 -6.64 16.76 12.70
N MET A 401 -7.05 15.79 11.88
CA MET A 401 -6.92 15.89 10.41
C MET A 401 -7.70 17.09 9.84
N ALA A 402 -8.96 17.27 10.23
CA ALA A 402 -9.79 18.41 9.80
C ALA A 402 -9.15 19.76 10.17
N PHE A 403 -8.66 19.89 11.41
CA PHE A 403 -7.96 21.08 11.86
C PHE A 403 -6.69 21.34 11.04
N GLN A 404 -5.88 20.30 10.81
CA GLN A 404 -4.64 20.40 10.03
C GLN A 404 -4.88 20.79 8.57
N ASP A 405 -5.94 20.28 7.95
CA ASP A 405 -6.35 20.64 6.59
C ASP A 405 -6.74 22.13 6.50
N VAL A 406 -7.59 22.60 7.43
CA VAL A 406 -8.02 24.00 7.51
C VAL A 406 -6.81 24.91 7.77
N ARG A 407 -5.94 24.56 8.73
CA ARG A 407 -4.71 25.29 9.02
C ARG A 407 -3.79 25.36 7.80
N LYS A 408 -3.60 24.24 7.09
CA LYS A 408 -2.75 24.17 5.90
C LYS A 408 -3.30 25.07 4.79
N ALA A 409 -4.61 25.04 4.52
CA ALA A 409 -5.25 25.89 3.53
C ALA A 409 -5.09 27.38 3.88
N ALA A 410 -5.33 27.76 5.14
CA ALA A 410 -5.08 29.12 5.63
C ALA A 410 -3.62 29.54 5.43
N PHE A 411 -2.65 28.72 5.85
CA PHE A 411 -1.22 29.07 5.86
C PHE A 411 -0.58 29.10 4.46
N THR A 412 -1.11 28.32 3.51
CA THR A 412 -0.55 28.19 2.15
C THR A 412 -1.28 29.03 1.11
N LYS A 413 -2.59 29.23 1.25
CA LYS A 413 -3.41 29.95 0.26
C LYS A 413 -3.97 31.27 0.78
N GLY A 414 -3.94 31.50 2.10
CA GLY A 414 -4.64 32.64 2.69
C GLY A 414 -6.14 32.62 2.43
N ASP A 415 -6.72 31.43 2.25
CA ASP A 415 -8.13 31.25 1.90
C ASP A 415 -9.03 31.83 3.02
N PRO A 416 -9.83 32.89 2.76
CA PRO A 416 -10.60 33.56 3.80
C PRO A 416 -11.53 32.62 4.57
N LYS A 417 -12.15 31.65 3.87
CA LYS A 417 -13.03 30.66 4.50
C LYS A 417 -12.27 29.79 5.50
N SER A 418 -11.12 29.24 5.10
CA SER A 418 -10.26 28.43 5.97
C SER A 418 -9.72 29.25 7.16
N VAL A 419 -9.38 30.52 6.96
CA VAL A 419 -8.97 31.43 8.05
C VAL A 419 -10.10 31.62 9.06
N ILE A 420 -11.33 31.86 8.59
CA ILE A 420 -12.51 32.00 9.46
C ILE A 420 -12.80 30.71 10.23
N HIS A 421 -12.73 29.55 9.57
CA HIS A 421 -12.93 28.25 10.22
C HIS A 421 -11.87 27.98 11.30
N LEU A 422 -10.59 28.27 11.00
CA LEU A 422 -9.50 28.17 11.96
C LEU A 422 -9.74 29.09 13.16
N ALA A 423 -10.13 30.33 12.91
CA ALA A 423 -10.40 31.33 13.93
C ALA A 423 -11.55 30.93 14.86
N GLN A 424 -12.66 30.47 14.30
CA GLN A 424 -13.80 29.96 15.07
C GLN A 424 -13.35 28.81 15.98
N TYR A 425 -12.63 27.82 15.43
CA TYR A 425 -12.16 26.68 16.23
C TYR A 425 -11.26 27.12 17.40
N LEU A 426 -10.32 28.04 17.15
CA LEU A 426 -9.40 28.52 18.18
C LEU A 426 -10.12 29.36 19.25
N VAL A 427 -11.13 30.14 18.89
CA VAL A 427 -11.94 30.90 19.86
C VAL A 427 -12.75 29.97 20.77
N HIS A 428 -13.36 28.93 20.21
CA HIS A 428 -14.20 27.99 20.97
C HIS A 428 -13.38 27.01 21.81
N HIS A 429 -12.28 26.48 21.26
CA HIS A 429 -11.55 25.37 21.86
C HIS A 429 -10.09 25.68 22.21
N GLY A 430 -9.47 26.64 21.52
CA GLY A 430 -8.03 26.90 21.58
C GLY A 430 -7.52 27.23 22.99
N ALA A 431 -8.19 28.12 23.72
CA ALA A 431 -7.80 28.49 25.09
C ALA A 431 -7.79 27.26 26.04
N LYS A 432 -8.83 26.43 25.95
CA LYS A 432 -8.95 25.19 26.74
C LYS A 432 -7.89 24.17 26.36
N LEU A 433 -7.68 23.93 25.07
CA LEU A 433 -6.68 23.00 24.56
C LEU A 433 -5.25 23.45 24.93
N ALA A 434 -5.03 24.76 25.03
CA ALA A 434 -3.75 25.32 25.42
C ALA A 434 -3.51 25.41 26.94
N GLY A 435 -4.47 24.97 27.75
CA GLY A 435 -4.41 25.07 29.22
C GLY A 435 -4.25 26.51 29.70
N ALA A 436 -4.84 27.48 28.98
CA ALA A 436 -4.59 28.90 29.16
C ALA A 436 -5.89 29.69 29.29
N SER A 437 -5.86 30.77 30.10
CA SER A 437 -6.98 31.71 30.22
C SER A 437 -6.84 32.84 29.19
N LEU A 438 -6.85 32.50 27.91
CA LEU A 438 -6.80 33.48 26.82
C LEU A 438 -8.19 34.04 26.54
N SER A 439 -8.29 35.36 26.38
CA SER A 439 -9.53 36.01 25.97
C SER A 439 -9.78 35.82 24.47
N THR A 440 -11.05 35.87 24.07
CA THR A 440 -11.45 35.85 22.66
C THR A 440 -10.78 36.97 21.87
N SER A 441 -10.58 38.16 22.46
CA SER A 441 -9.91 39.26 21.75
C SER A 441 -8.45 38.92 21.48
N GLU A 442 -7.70 38.38 22.44
CA GLU A 442 -6.29 38.03 22.22
C GLU A 442 -6.10 37.05 21.06
N ILE A 443 -6.96 36.03 20.98
CA ILE A 443 -6.93 35.04 19.89
C ILE A 443 -7.23 35.71 18.54
N LEU A 444 -8.25 36.57 18.49
CA LEU A 444 -8.66 37.27 17.27
C LEU A 444 -7.63 38.31 16.81
N ASP A 445 -6.98 39.00 17.74
CA ASP A 445 -5.98 40.02 17.46
C ASP A 445 -4.69 39.37 16.92
N GLN A 446 -4.31 38.20 17.45
CA GLN A 446 -3.25 37.36 16.88
C GLN A 446 -3.59 36.98 15.43
N LEU A 447 -4.76 36.37 15.20
CA LEU A 447 -5.15 35.89 13.88
C LEU A 447 -5.30 37.03 12.85
N SER A 448 -5.78 38.20 13.29
CA SER A 448 -5.88 39.40 12.43
C SER A 448 -4.50 39.90 12.00
N SER A 449 -3.48 39.72 12.86
CA SER A 449 -2.09 40.03 12.53
C SER A 449 -1.46 38.99 11.59
N GLU A 450 -1.84 37.72 11.72
CA GLU A 450 -1.38 36.61 10.87
C GLU A 450 -2.01 36.66 9.46
N PHE A 451 -3.27 37.06 9.35
CA PHE A 451 -4.04 37.09 8.10
C PHE A 451 -4.62 38.49 7.82
N PRO A 452 -3.76 39.50 7.55
CA PRO A 452 -4.24 40.85 7.27
C PRO A 452 -5.12 40.85 6.02
N GLY A 453 -6.26 41.55 6.08
CA GLY A 453 -7.23 41.65 4.98
C GLY A 453 -8.35 40.61 5.01
N VAL A 454 -8.38 39.70 6.00
CA VAL A 454 -9.55 38.85 6.27
C VAL A 454 -10.37 39.48 7.39
N GLU A 455 -11.66 39.71 7.15
CA GLU A 455 -12.62 40.23 8.13
C GLU A 455 -13.05 39.12 9.13
N ILE A 456 -12.11 38.68 9.98
CA ILE A 456 -12.26 37.47 10.80
C ILE A 456 -13.48 37.54 11.73
N ARG A 457 -13.64 38.65 12.47
CA ARG A 457 -14.74 38.83 13.44
C ARG A 457 -16.10 38.69 12.75
N ARG A 458 -16.32 39.48 11.69
CA ARG A 458 -17.53 39.42 10.87
C ARG A 458 -17.74 38.03 10.25
N GLY A 459 -16.66 37.39 9.82
CA GLY A 459 -16.70 36.04 9.26
C GLY A 459 -17.19 34.99 10.27
N ILE A 460 -16.71 35.05 11.52
CA ILE A 460 -17.18 34.19 12.61
C ILE A 460 -18.66 34.46 12.89
N ASP A 461 -19.07 35.73 13.02
CA ASP A 461 -20.47 36.08 13.29
C ASP A 461 -21.40 35.52 12.21
N MET A 462 -21.02 35.62 10.93
CA MET A 462 -21.78 35.06 9.81
C MET A 462 -21.82 33.53 9.86
N LEU A 463 -20.71 32.88 10.19
CA LEU A 463 -20.61 31.43 10.28
C LEU A 463 -21.43 30.89 11.46
N GLU A 464 -21.40 31.55 12.61
CA GLU A 464 -22.19 31.19 13.79
C GLU A 464 -23.68 31.41 13.56
N ALA A 465 -24.07 32.51 12.89
CA ALA A 465 -25.44 32.72 12.47
C ALA A 465 -25.94 31.61 11.54
N PHE A 466 -25.11 31.16 10.58
CA PHE A 466 -25.42 30.07 9.68
C PHE A 466 -25.56 28.73 10.43
N ILE A 467 -24.60 28.39 11.31
CA ILE A 467 -24.63 27.17 12.12
C ILE A 467 -25.85 27.14 13.05
N SER A 468 -26.22 28.29 13.62
CA SER A 468 -27.35 28.40 14.55
C SER A 468 -28.73 28.15 13.91
N GLN A 469 -28.83 28.26 12.59
CA GLN A 469 -30.06 27.94 11.86
C GLN A 469 -30.37 26.43 11.84
N ASP A 470 -29.34 25.59 12.05
CA ASP A 470 -29.49 24.14 12.13
C ASP A 470 -29.34 23.67 13.59
N PRO A 471 -30.44 23.25 14.26
CA PRO A 471 -30.39 22.80 15.64
C PRO A 471 -29.39 21.65 15.89
N LEU A 472 -29.12 20.82 14.88
CA LEU A 472 -28.18 19.69 14.99
C LEU A 472 -26.72 20.13 14.99
N LYS A 473 -26.43 21.33 14.51
CA LYS A 473 -25.08 21.89 14.42
C LYS A 473 -24.77 22.87 15.56
N ARG A 474 -25.75 23.19 16.41
CA ARG A 474 -25.59 24.16 17.50
C ARG A 474 -24.47 23.72 18.46
N GLY A 475 -23.52 24.63 18.70
CA GLY A 475 -22.37 24.38 19.58
C GLY A 475 -21.21 23.64 18.91
N LYS A 476 -21.31 23.32 17.61
CA LYS A 476 -20.22 22.76 16.81
C LYS A 476 -19.54 23.85 16.01
N THR A 477 -18.23 23.74 15.81
CA THR A 477 -17.46 24.58 14.90
C THR A 477 -17.46 23.99 13.49
N ALA A 478 -17.06 24.77 12.48
CA ALA A 478 -16.91 24.23 11.13
C ALA A 478 -15.87 23.10 11.01
N VAL A 479 -14.86 23.08 11.89
CA VAL A 479 -13.87 21.99 11.95
C VAL A 479 -14.48 20.73 12.55
N ASP A 480 -15.33 20.86 13.58
CA ASP A 480 -16.06 19.73 14.16
C ASP A 480 -16.99 19.09 13.11
N LEU A 481 -17.68 19.92 12.32
CA LEU A 481 -18.57 19.44 11.25
C LEU A 481 -17.80 18.74 10.11
N ASP A 482 -16.61 19.24 9.74
CA ASP A 482 -15.74 18.58 8.75
C ASP A 482 -15.22 17.24 9.27
N ALA A 483 -14.89 17.16 10.57
CA ALA A 483 -14.50 15.92 11.22
C ALA A 483 -15.63 14.89 11.21
N GLU A 484 -16.85 15.28 11.58
CA GLU A 484 -18.04 14.41 11.54
C GLU A 484 -18.32 13.91 10.12
N LEU A 485 -18.27 14.78 9.12
CA LEU A 485 -18.47 14.39 7.72
C LEU A 485 -17.42 13.36 7.26
N LYS A 486 -16.16 13.52 7.68
CA LYS A 486 -15.09 12.56 7.40
C LYS A 486 -15.33 11.23 8.11
N GLU A 487 -15.78 11.25 9.37
CA GLU A 487 -16.17 10.03 10.09
C GLU A 487 -17.36 9.33 9.42
N GLU A 488 -18.38 10.09 9.00
CA GLU A 488 -19.52 9.58 8.25
C GLU A 488 -19.09 8.99 6.90
N GLN A 489 -18.13 9.60 6.19
CA GLN A 489 -17.59 9.03 4.94
C GLN A 489 -16.83 7.73 5.18
N VAL A 490 -16.04 7.66 6.26
CA VAL A 490 -15.35 6.43 6.67
C VAL A 490 -16.38 5.36 7.02
N HIS A 491 -17.40 5.68 7.82
CA HIS A 491 -18.46 4.76 8.20
C HIS A 491 -19.35 4.35 7.02
N ALA A 492 -19.69 5.26 6.11
CA ALA A 492 -20.46 4.95 4.91
C ALA A 492 -19.69 4.03 3.97
N THR A 493 -18.37 4.21 3.84
CA THR A 493 -17.52 3.30 3.07
C THR A 493 -17.46 1.90 3.69
N LEU A 494 -17.56 1.80 5.02
CA LEU A 494 -17.62 0.52 5.74
C LEU A 494 -19.03 -0.12 5.64
N ASN A 495 -20.08 0.67 5.83
CA ASN A 495 -21.47 0.21 5.83
C ASN A 495 -22.01 -0.11 4.41
N ASP A 496 -21.56 0.58 3.37
CA ASP A 496 -21.89 0.25 1.98
C ASP A 496 -21.34 -1.14 1.61
N ARG A 497 -20.16 -1.49 2.11
CA ARG A 497 -19.59 -2.83 1.94
C ARG A 497 -20.41 -3.90 2.64
N ASP A 498 -20.84 -3.66 3.88
CA ASP A 498 -21.64 -4.61 4.65
C ASP A 498 -23.09 -4.70 4.14
N GLY A 499 -23.66 -3.57 3.70
CA GLY A 499 -25.00 -3.48 3.12
C GLY A 499 -25.10 -4.13 1.74
N GLN A 500 -24.07 -3.98 0.90
CA GLN A 500 -23.97 -4.70 -0.37
C GLN A 500 -23.81 -6.21 -0.14
N ALA A 501 -23.02 -6.63 0.85
CA ALA A 501 -22.88 -8.05 1.20
C ALA A 501 -24.21 -8.66 1.67
N LYS A 502 -24.94 -7.96 2.54
CA LYS A 502 -26.24 -8.43 3.06
C LYS A 502 -27.36 -8.43 2.01
N SER A 503 -27.38 -7.44 1.13
CA SER A 503 -28.36 -7.38 0.02
C SER A 503 -28.11 -8.49 -1.01
N LYS A 504 -26.83 -8.83 -1.26
CA LYS A 504 -26.45 -10.00 -2.08
C LYS A 504 -26.94 -11.31 -1.47
N GLU A 505 -26.83 -11.46 -0.16
CA GLU A 505 -27.28 -12.66 0.56
C GLU A 505 -28.80 -12.83 0.50
N ILE A 506 -29.58 -11.76 0.75
CA ILE A 506 -31.04 -11.78 0.67
C ILE A 506 -31.55 -12.06 -0.75
N LEU A 507 -30.96 -11.42 -1.77
CA LEU A 507 -31.33 -11.67 -3.17
C LEU A 507 -31.03 -13.11 -3.58
N ARG A 508 -29.91 -13.67 -3.12
CA ARG A 508 -29.55 -15.06 -3.37
C ARG A 508 -30.53 -16.02 -2.69
N GLU A 509 -30.88 -15.79 -1.43
CA GLU A 509 -31.87 -16.60 -0.72
C GLU A 509 -33.25 -16.55 -1.41
N GLN A 510 -33.65 -15.38 -1.91
CA GLN A 510 -34.92 -15.21 -2.63
C GLN A 510 -34.92 -15.96 -3.98
N TRP A 511 -33.82 -15.90 -4.73
CA TRP A 511 -33.64 -16.62 -6.00
C TRP A 511 -33.48 -18.13 -5.84
N ASP A 512 -32.93 -18.57 -4.70
CA ASP A 512 -32.87 -19.99 -4.36
C ASP A 512 -34.26 -20.49 -3.96
N ALA A 513 -35.05 -19.68 -3.25
CA ALA A 513 -36.40 -20.01 -2.80
C ALA A 513 -37.42 -20.09 -3.95
N ASP A 514 -37.32 -19.22 -4.95
CA ASP A 514 -38.23 -19.21 -6.11
C ASP A 514 -37.76 -20.15 -7.25
N GLY A 515 -36.60 -20.78 -7.09
CA GLY A 515 -36.03 -21.71 -8.07
C GLY A 515 -35.31 -21.03 -9.25
N THR A 516 -35.18 -19.70 -9.24
CA THR A 516 -34.51 -18.91 -10.28
C THR A 516 -33.05 -19.32 -10.44
N THR A 517 -32.31 -19.55 -9.35
CA THR A 517 -30.90 -20.01 -9.42
C THR A 517 -30.79 -21.31 -10.19
N LYS A 518 -31.63 -22.31 -9.90
CA LYS A 518 -31.63 -23.62 -10.58
C LYS A 518 -32.02 -23.51 -12.04
N LEU A 519 -32.91 -22.58 -12.39
CA LEU A 519 -33.31 -22.30 -13.77
C LEU A 519 -32.12 -21.72 -14.57
N PHE A 520 -31.42 -20.72 -14.00
CA PHE A 520 -30.22 -20.14 -14.61
C PHE A 520 -29.11 -21.19 -14.77
N GLU A 521 -28.85 -22.01 -13.74
CA GLU A 521 -27.89 -23.10 -13.81
C GLU A 521 -28.26 -24.12 -14.90
N SER A 522 -29.54 -24.47 -15.03
CA SER A 522 -30.01 -25.40 -16.08
C SER A 522 -29.81 -24.82 -17.49
N ILE A 523 -30.00 -23.51 -17.66
CA ILE A 523 -29.77 -22.82 -18.95
C ILE A 523 -28.27 -22.75 -19.27
N VAL A 524 -27.44 -22.39 -18.30
CA VAL A 524 -25.97 -22.29 -18.44
C VAL A 524 -25.35 -23.66 -18.72
N ASN A 525 -25.81 -24.70 -18.02
CA ASN A 525 -25.36 -26.08 -18.21
C ASN A 525 -25.94 -26.75 -19.47
N GLY A 526 -26.75 -26.01 -20.25
CA GLY A 526 -27.29 -26.49 -21.52
C GLY A 526 -28.36 -27.56 -21.38
N GLN A 527 -28.94 -27.72 -20.19
CA GLN A 527 -30.04 -28.64 -19.91
C GLN A 527 -31.39 -28.10 -20.44
N MET A 528 -31.46 -26.82 -20.81
CA MET A 528 -32.60 -26.23 -21.51
C MET A 528 -32.23 -25.74 -22.93
N PRO A 529 -33.12 -25.94 -23.92
CA PRO A 529 -32.91 -25.45 -25.28
C PRO A 529 -33.12 -23.93 -25.31
N VAL A 530 -32.02 -23.19 -25.30
CA VAL A 530 -31.99 -21.74 -25.50
C VAL A 530 -31.10 -21.44 -26.70
N GLU A 531 -31.53 -20.52 -27.57
CA GLU A 531 -30.73 -20.06 -28.70
C GLU A 531 -29.33 -19.62 -28.22
N ALA A 532 -28.29 -20.04 -28.93
CA ALA A 532 -26.90 -19.81 -28.53
C ALA A 532 -26.56 -18.33 -28.34
N SER A 533 -27.25 -17.43 -29.06
CA SER A 533 -27.14 -15.97 -28.93
C SER A 533 -27.62 -15.44 -27.57
N LYS A 534 -28.63 -16.07 -26.96
CA LYS A 534 -29.24 -15.63 -25.70
C LYS A 534 -28.54 -16.22 -24.46
N LYS A 535 -27.90 -17.40 -24.60
CA LYS A 535 -27.16 -18.04 -23.50
C LYS A 535 -26.05 -17.17 -22.93
N LYS A 536 -25.34 -16.41 -23.78
CA LYS A 536 -24.29 -15.50 -23.34
C LYS A 536 -24.84 -14.35 -22.50
N ILE A 537 -25.95 -13.73 -22.94
CA ILE A 537 -26.55 -12.60 -22.24
C ILE A 537 -27.15 -13.05 -20.91
N ILE A 538 -27.81 -14.21 -20.86
CA ILE A 538 -28.33 -14.81 -19.62
C ILE A 538 -27.20 -15.07 -18.62
N LYS A 539 -26.05 -15.58 -19.09
CA LYS A 539 -24.87 -15.77 -18.25
C LYS A 539 -24.29 -14.43 -17.77
N ASP A 540 -24.22 -13.42 -18.64
CA ASP A 540 -23.72 -12.10 -18.30
C ASP A 540 -24.65 -11.39 -17.29
N ILE A 541 -25.98 -11.61 -17.36
CA ILE A 541 -26.95 -11.17 -16.34
C ILE A 541 -26.71 -11.88 -15.01
N TYR A 542 -26.56 -13.22 -15.02
CA TYR A 542 -26.30 -14.00 -13.82
C TYR A 542 -24.98 -13.59 -13.14
N ASP A 543 -23.91 -13.43 -13.91
CA ASP A 543 -22.60 -13.00 -13.42
C ASP A 543 -22.65 -11.55 -12.88
N ALA A 544 -23.43 -10.66 -13.51
CA ALA A 544 -23.62 -9.29 -13.03
C ALA A 544 -24.39 -9.25 -11.70
N VAL A 545 -25.43 -10.07 -11.53
CA VAL A 545 -26.25 -10.09 -10.29
C VAL A 545 -25.56 -10.85 -9.15
N ILE A 546 -25.07 -12.06 -9.41
CA ILE A 546 -24.52 -12.96 -8.37
C ILE A 546 -23.02 -12.75 -8.15
N GLY A 547 -22.26 -12.45 -9.21
CA GLY A 547 -20.82 -12.20 -9.11
C GLY A 547 -20.52 -10.78 -8.64
N ASP A 548 -20.77 -9.82 -9.53
CA ASP A 548 -20.30 -8.45 -9.35
C ASP A 548 -21.24 -7.63 -8.45
N GLY A 549 -22.54 -7.96 -8.42
CA GLY A 549 -23.57 -7.19 -7.70
C GLY A 549 -24.01 -5.91 -8.43
N ASP A 550 -23.73 -5.82 -9.72
CA ASP A 550 -24.04 -4.66 -10.54
C ASP A 550 -25.46 -4.78 -11.11
N MET A 551 -26.45 -4.48 -10.27
CA MET A 551 -27.87 -4.56 -10.63
C MET A 551 -28.25 -3.62 -11.77
N ALA A 552 -27.59 -2.47 -11.91
CA ALA A 552 -27.83 -1.54 -13.00
C ALA A 552 -27.39 -2.12 -14.36
N HIS A 553 -26.26 -2.80 -14.38
CA HIS A 553 -25.80 -3.53 -15.56
C HIS A 553 -26.70 -4.72 -15.88
N ALA A 554 -27.12 -5.50 -14.88
CA ALA A 554 -28.04 -6.61 -15.07
C ALA A 554 -29.38 -6.18 -15.67
N LEU A 555 -30.01 -5.12 -15.13
CA LEU A 555 -31.27 -4.56 -15.64
C LEU A 555 -31.13 -4.10 -17.10
N LYS A 556 -30.03 -3.42 -17.42
CA LYS A 556 -29.74 -2.98 -18.79
C LYS A 556 -29.57 -4.16 -19.76
N LEU A 557 -28.99 -5.28 -19.31
CA LEU A 557 -28.88 -6.50 -20.10
C LEU A 557 -30.24 -7.18 -20.30
N MET A 558 -31.11 -7.16 -19.29
CA MET A 558 -32.50 -7.66 -19.38
C MET A 558 -33.36 -6.83 -20.35
N GLU A 559 -33.28 -5.50 -20.27
CA GLU A 559 -33.95 -4.61 -21.23
C GLU A 559 -33.51 -4.88 -22.68
N ASN A 560 -32.21 -5.11 -22.92
CA ASN A 560 -31.70 -5.47 -24.24
C ASN A 560 -32.20 -6.83 -24.75
N MET A 561 -32.71 -7.69 -23.87
CA MET A 561 -33.38 -8.94 -24.22
C MET A 561 -34.89 -8.81 -24.40
N GLY A 562 -35.46 -7.63 -24.10
CA GLY A 562 -36.91 -7.41 -24.05
C GLY A 562 -37.60 -8.16 -22.91
N LEU A 563 -36.89 -8.37 -21.79
CA LEU A 563 -37.39 -9.02 -20.58
C LEU A 563 -37.92 -8.03 -19.55
#